data_AF-A0A8T4M2T8-F1
#
_entry.id   AF-A0A8T4M2T8-F1
#
_cell.length_a   1.000
_cell.length_b   1.000
_cell.length_c   1.000
_cell.angle_alpha   90.00
_cell.angle_beta   90.00
_cell.angle_gamma   90.00
#
_symmetry.space_group_name_H-M   'P 1'
#
loop_
_entity.id
_entity.type
_entity.pdbx_description
1 polymer ?
#
loop_
_entity_poly.entity_id
_entity_poly.type
_entity_poly.pdbx_seq_one_letter_code
_entity_poly.pdbx_strand_id
1 'polypeptide(L)'
;MKIKQIPEDFIVNEVIQLKKEPGKYFYYKLKKKNWNTLDIIKEISSRLKTKDIGFAGIKDRNALTTQYISTTKKIDFKIKDVEFEYQGTGKERIYIGALEGNEFIITIRDLDKQLKAPKEMVNYFGEQRFSEKNALVGKLLIQKKFKEACSELNLDVENNDYVKSLRSLGLKELRFYIHAYQSLLWNKLAEKSKKKLVPIIGFLTEGKDYDNILKNEGITKKDFIVRSIPEISSEGAERQRVIPIKNFKTLEFTDDELNESKKKQIVSFMISKGSYATIVIKNLKN
;
A
#
# COMPACT_ATOMS: atom_id res chain seq x y z
N MET A 1 20.26 8.56 -9.23
CA MET A 1 19.04 8.84 -8.42
C MET A 1 18.76 7.69 -7.47
N LYS A 2 18.73 7.97 -6.17
CA LYS A 2 18.50 7.00 -5.08
C LYS A 2 17.48 7.55 -4.08
N ILE A 3 16.71 6.68 -3.43
CA ILE A 3 15.75 7.04 -2.36
C ILE A 3 15.90 6.06 -1.20
N LYS A 4 15.49 6.46 0.01
CA LYS A 4 15.54 5.63 1.22
C LYS A 4 16.96 5.09 1.51
N GLN A 5 18.01 5.90 1.35
CA GLN A 5 19.35 5.48 1.79
C GLN A 5 19.42 5.44 3.32
N ILE A 6 18.74 6.40 3.97
CA ILE A 6 18.46 6.41 5.40
C ILE A 6 16.95 6.57 5.65
N PRO A 7 16.40 6.13 6.80
CA PRO A 7 14.97 6.28 7.11
C PRO A 7 14.45 7.72 7.04
N GLU A 8 15.30 8.69 7.39
CA GLU A 8 15.04 10.13 7.34
C GLU A 8 14.81 10.65 5.91
N ASP A 9 15.31 9.95 4.89
CA ASP A 9 15.07 10.31 3.49
C ASP A 9 13.61 10.09 3.08
N PHE A 10 12.80 9.44 3.92
CA PHE A 10 11.44 9.07 3.58
C PHE A 10 10.50 9.28 4.75
N ILE A 11 9.93 10.48 4.80
CA ILE A 11 8.97 10.89 5.80
C ILE A 11 7.56 10.78 5.22
N VAL A 12 6.65 10.14 5.96
CA VAL A 12 5.25 9.94 5.56
C VAL A 12 4.32 10.42 6.67
N ASN A 13 3.47 11.38 6.36
CA ASN A 13 2.45 11.89 7.26
C ASN A 13 1.06 11.52 6.74
N GLU A 14 0.31 10.73 7.51
CA GLU A 14 -1.07 10.39 7.17
C GLU A 14 -1.98 11.62 7.28
N VAL A 15 -2.85 11.79 6.28
CA VAL A 15 -3.89 12.83 6.26
C VAL A 15 -5.25 12.17 6.45
N ILE A 16 -5.92 12.52 7.54
CA ILE A 16 -7.24 12.00 7.91
C ILE A 16 -8.07 13.10 8.58
N GLN A 17 -9.36 13.12 8.28
CA GLN A 17 -10.32 13.96 9.00
C GLN A 17 -10.91 13.18 10.18
N LEU A 18 -10.48 13.52 11.39
CA LEU A 18 -11.02 12.92 12.62
C LEU A 18 -12.26 13.68 13.09
N LYS A 19 -13.38 12.97 13.27
CA LYS A 19 -14.53 13.51 13.99
C LYS A 19 -14.30 13.43 15.49
N LYS A 20 -13.89 14.55 16.08
CA LYS A 20 -13.59 14.68 17.51
C LYS A 20 -14.84 15.08 18.28
N GLU A 21 -15.27 14.25 19.22
CA GLU A 21 -16.44 14.46 20.08
C GLU A 21 -16.34 13.55 21.32
N PRO A 22 -17.03 13.84 22.43
CA PRO A 22 -17.09 12.91 23.55
C PRO A 22 -17.54 11.52 23.11
N GLY A 23 -16.73 10.51 23.38
CA GLY A 23 -16.98 9.14 22.94
C GLY A 23 -15.94 8.15 23.48
N LYS A 24 -16.14 6.86 23.19
CA LYS A 24 -15.38 5.75 23.78
C LYS A 24 -13.97 5.55 23.19
N TYR A 25 -13.65 6.19 22.05
CA TYR A 25 -12.34 6.05 21.42
C TYR A 25 -11.46 7.24 21.75
N PHE A 26 -10.22 6.95 22.14
CA PHE A 26 -9.14 7.92 22.26
C PHE A 26 -8.35 7.91 20.96
N TYR A 27 -8.14 9.08 20.36
CA TYR A 27 -7.36 9.23 19.15
C TYR A 27 -5.94 9.66 19.47
N TYR A 28 -4.98 9.05 18.78
CA TYR A 28 -3.57 9.39 18.88
C TYR A 28 -2.97 9.56 17.49
N LYS A 29 -2.10 10.55 17.36
CA LYS A 29 -1.11 10.61 16.29
C LYS A 29 0.09 9.79 16.78
N LEU A 30 0.46 8.78 16.01
CA LEU A 30 1.52 7.81 16.29
C LEU A 30 2.67 8.08 15.32
N LYS A 31 3.82 8.50 15.85
CA LYS A 31 5.07 8.65 15.09
C LYS A 31 5.96 7.45 15.39
N LYS A 32 6.55 6.82 14.36
CA LYS A 32 7.43 5.66 14.51
C LYS A 32 8.63 5.74 13.58
N LYS A 33 9.74 5.12 14.01
CA LYS A 33 10.95 4.84 13.21
C LYS A 33 11.31 3.36 13.33
N ASN A 34 11.69 2.69 12.22
CA ASN A 34 12.16 1.29 12.20
C ASN A 34 11.17 0.21 12.72
N TRP A 35 9.89 0.54 12.84
CA TRP A 35 8.82 -0.35 13.29
C TRP A 35 7.81 -0.68 12.19
N ASN A 36 7.27 -1.91 12.19
CA ASN A 36 6.05 -2.22 11.43
C ASN A 36 4.82 -1.74 12.21
N THR A 37 3.82 -1.21 11.50
CA THR A 37 2.54 -0.80 12.12
C THR A 37 1.90 -1.94 12.92
N LEU A 38 1.83 -3.16 12.37
CA LEU A 38 1.15 -4.28 13.03
C LEU A 38 1.83 -4.72 14.32
N ASP A 39 3.15 -4.60 14.43
CA ASP A 39 3.89 -4.98 15.63
C ASP A 39 3.61 -3.99 16.77
N ILE A 40 3.56 -2.68 16.46
CA ILE A 40 3.13 -1.66 17.44
C ILE A 40 1.68 -1.90 17.88
N ILE A 41 0.77 -2.22 16.95
CA ILE A 41 -0.63 -2.50 17.29
C ILE A 41 -0.75 -3.72 18.21
N LYS A 42 0.06 -4.77 18.00
CA LYS A 42 0.12 -5.93 18.91
C LYS A 42 0.62 -5.53 20.30
N GLU A 43 1.65 -4.70 20.38
CA GLU A 43 2.20 -4.22 21.65
C GLU A 43 1.15 -3.40 22.43
N ILE A 44 0.46 -2.46 21.76
CA ILE A 44 -0.61 -1.67 22.36
C ILE A 44 -1.76 -2.56 22.81
N SER A 45 -2.16 -3.53 21.98
CA SER A 45 -3.22 -4.49 22.29
C SER A 45 -2.92 -5.28 23.56
N SER A 46 -1.69 -5.79 23.68
CA SER A 46 -1.22 -6.53 24.85
C SER A 46 -1.26 -5.69 26.13
N ARG A 47 -0.68 -4.47 26.08
CA ARG A 47 -0.58 -3.59 27.25
C ARG A 47 -1.93 -3.03 27.71
N LEU A 48 -2.78 -2.62 26.76
CA LEU A 48 -4.12 -2.12 27.08
C LEU A 48 -5.14 -3.25 27.34
N LYS A 49 -4.79 -4.50 27.03
CA LYS A 49 -5.69 -5.65 27.07
C LYS A 49 -6.97 -5.41 26.27
N THR A 50 -6.83 -4.91 25.04
CA THR A 50 -7.94 -4.65 24.12
C THR A 50 -7.57 -4.96 22.68
N LYS A 51 -8.45 -5.67 21.97
CA LYS A 51 -8.30 -5.93 20.53
C LYS A 51 -8.91 -4.80 19.68
N ASP A 52 -9.67 -3.90 20.30
CA ASP A 52 -10.35 -2.82 19.60
C ASP A 52 -9.43 -1.59 19.43
N ILE A 53 -8.47 -1.75 18.51
CA ILE A 53 -7.52 -0.71 18.12
C ILE A 53 -7.67 -0.46 16.62
N GLY A 54 -8.06 0.74 16.24
CA GLY A 54 -8.26 1.15 14.86
C GLY A 54 -7.08 1.93 14.28
N PHE A 55 -6.84 1.78 12.98
CA PHE A 55 -5.85 2.51 12.17
C PHE A 55 -6.28 2.50 10.70
N ALA A 56 -5.86 3.51 9.93
CA ALA A 56 -6.35 3.70 8.57
C ALA A 56 -5.53 2.96 7.49
N GLY A 57 -4.26 2.65 7.76
CA GLY A 57 -3.42 1.88 6.86
C GLY A 57 -2.08 1.49 7.49
N ILE A 58 -1.41 0.52 6.87
CA ILE A 58 -0.04 0.12 7.26
C ILE A 58 0.94 1.15 6.67
N LYS A 59 2.03 1.40 7.39
CA LYS A 59 3.12 2.28 6.95
C LYS A 59 4.44 1.51 6.94
N ASP A 60 5.32 1.88 6.02
CA ASP A 60 6.62 1.24 5.83
C ASP A 60 7.46 1.26 7.10
N ARG A 61 8.23 0.20 7.33
CA ARG A 61 9.19 0.09 8.44
C ARG A 61 10.38 1.04 8.27
N ASN A 62 10.93 1.08 7.06
CA ASN A 62 12.15 1.82 6.71
C ASN A 62 11.80 3.26 6.27
N ALA A 63 11.14 3.98 7.17
CA ALA A 63 10.67 5.35 6.97
C ALA A 63 10.36 5.98 8.33
N LEU A 64 10.41 7.31 8.40
CA LEU A 64 9.79 8.07 9.49
C LEU A 64 8.30 8.24 9.17
N THR A 65 7.42 7.67 9.97
CA THR A 65 6.00 7.65 9.62
C THR A 65 5.13 8.12 10.76
N THR A 66 4.22 9.04 10.43
CA THR A 66 3.15 9.53 11.29
C THR A 66 1.82 8.97 10.79
N GLN A 67 1.07 8.29 11.65
CA GLN A 67 -0.27 7.78 11.34
C GLN A 67 -1.23 8.00 12.51
N TYR A 68 -2.53 7.88 12.27
CA TYR A 68 -3.52 8.00 13.33
C TYR A 68 -4.01 6.62 13.78
N ILE A 69 -4.20 6.47 15.10
CA ILE A 69 -4.78 5.29 15.72
C ILE A 69 -5.94 5.68 16.65
N SER A 70 -6.82 4.72 16.91
CA SER A 70 -7.91 4.83 17.89
C SER A 70 -7.84 3.66 18.86
N THR A 71 -8.03 3.91 20.15
CA THR A 71 -8.03 2.88 21.21
C THR A 71 -9.22 3.08 22.14
N THR A 72 -9.68 2.03 22.81
CA THR A 72 -10.76 2.13 23.82
C THR A 72 -10.28 2.53 25.21
N LYS A 73 -8.97 2.64 25.40
CA LYS A 73 -8.32 3.06 26.65
C LYS A 73 -7.21 4.04 26.33
N LYS A 74 -6.90 4.96 27.26
CA LYS A 74 -5.77 5.87 27.10
C LYS A 74 -4.45 5.10 27.09
N ILE A 75 -3.53 5.52 26.24
CA ILE A 75 -2.14 5.09 26.25
C ILE A 75 -1.38 5.95 27.26
N ASP A 76 -0.84 5.31 28.29
CA ASP A 76 -0.09 5.91 29.41
C ASP A 76 1.32 5.30 29.56
N PHE A 77 1.75 4.52 28.57
CA PHE A 77 3.06 3.86 28.54
C PHE A 77 3.91 4.34 27.36
N LYS A 78 5.21 4.08 27.45
CA LYS A 78 6.18 4.36 26.38
C LYS A 78 6.52 3.09 25.61
N ILE A 79 6.73 3.24 24.30
CA ILE A 79 7.34 2.24 23.43
C ILE A 79 8.59 2.88 22.82
N LYS A 80 9.72 2.17 22.81
CA LYS A 80 10.97 2.67 22.25
C LYS A 80 10.79 3.05 20.77
N ASP A 81 11.31 4.21 20.36
CA ASP A 81 11.24 4.72 18.99
C ASP A 81 9.81 4.97 18.45
N VAL A 82 8.84 5.11 19.37
CA VAL A 82 7.44 5.43 19.08
C VAL A 82 6.96 6.56 19.98
N GLU A 83 6.34 7.57 19.38
CA GLU A 83 5.73 8.70 20.07
C GLU A 83 4.22 8.67 19.87
N PHE A 84 3.47 8.92 20.95
CA PHE A 84 2.02 9.05 20.94
C PHE A 84 1.63 10.47 21.33
N GLU A 85 0.95 11.18 20.43
CA GLU A 85 0.42 12.52 20.67
C GLU A 85 -1.11 12.43 20.71
N TYR A 86 -1.71 12.70 21.87
CA TYR A 86 -3.16 12.62 22.06
C TYR A 86 -3.91 13.68 21.25
N GLN A 87 -4.96 13.27 20.55
CA GLN A 87 -5.70 14.11 19.61
C GLN A 87 -7.14 14.41 20.06
N GLY A 88 -7.59 13.88 21.20
CA GLY A 88 -8.98 13.97 21.66
C GLY A 88 -9.70 12.62 21.63
N THR A 89 -11.02 12.66 21.82
CA THR A 89 -11.89 11.48 21.77
C THR A 89 -12.84 11.51 20.56
N GLY A 90 -13.49 10.38 20.29
CA GLY A 90 -14.57 10.25 19.32
C GLY A 90 -15.45 9.03 19.56
N LYS A 91 -16.58 8.98 18.86
CA LYS A 91 -17.51 7.84 18.92
C LYS A 91 -17.11 6.69 18.00
N GLU A 92 -16.31 6.97 16.98
CA GLU A 92 -16.00 6.04 15.90
C GLU A 92 -14.58 5.46 16.00
N ARG A 93 -14.45 4.21 15.60
CA ARG A 93 -13.15 3.57 15.42
C ARG A 93 -12.54 4.01 14.10
N ILE A 94 -11.24 4.29 14.06
CA ILE A 94 -10.53 4.46 12.79
C ILE A 94 -10.49 3.12 12.06
N TYR A 95 -11.06 3.05 10.87
CA TYR A 95 -11.09 1.84 10.04
C TYR A 95 -10.12 1.93 8.86
N ILE A 96 -9.77 0.77 8.30
CA ILE A 96 -8.87 0.69 7.14
C ILE A 96 -9.48 1.47 5.97
N GLY A 97 -8.70 2.37 5.37
CA GLY A 97 -9.15 3.22 4.28
C GLY A 97 -9.82 4.53 4.74
N ALA A 98 -9.89 4.83 6.03
CA ALA A 98 -10.43 6.10 6.53
C ALA A 98 -9.58 7.33 6.15
N LEU A 99 -8.30 7.14 5.83
CA LEU A 99 -7.43 8.24 5.39
C LEU A 99 -7.86 8.82 4.03
N GLU A 100 -7.51 10.07 3.79
CA GLU A 100 -7.65 10.71 2.48
C GLU A 100 -6.43 10.41 1.60
N GLY A 101 -5.25 10.38 2.22
CA GLY A 101 -3.98 10.23 1.55
C GLY A 101 -2.81 10.37 2.50
N ASN A 102 -1.63 10.55 1.93
CA ASN A 102 -0.42 10.78 2.69
C ASN A 102 0.34 11.96 2.09
N GLU A 103 0.85 12.81 2.96
CA GLU A 103 1.86 13.80 2.65
C GLU A 103 3.24 13.15 2.81
N PHE A 104 4.11 13.39 1.84
CA PHE A 104 5.45 12.84 1.78
C PHE A 104 6.45 13.98 1.82
N ILE A 105 7.51 13.80 2.60
CA ILE A 105 8.74 14.58 2.48
C ILE A 105 9.84 13.58 2.15
N ILE A 106 10.44 13.71 0.96
CA ILE A 106 11.37 12.72 0.44
C ILE A 106 12.66 13.41 0.03
N THR A 107 13.77 12.87 0.51
CA THR A 107 15.11 13.22 0.05
C THR A 107 15.47 12.29 -1.12
N ILE A 108 15.65 12.90 -2.28
CA ILE A 108 16.10 12.24 -3.50
C ILE A 108 17.59 12.54 -3.64
N ARG A 109 18.39 11.49 -3.66
CA ARG A 109 19.85 11.55 -3.61
C ARG A 109 20.46 11.18 -4.96
N ASP A 110 21.76 11.44 -5.10
CA ASP A 110 22.53 11.11 -6.30
C ASP A 110 21.91 11.77 -7.56
N LEU A 111 21.83 13.10 -7.53
CA LEU A 111 21.32 13.95 -8.61
C LEU A 111 22.40 14.89 -9.14
N ASP A 112 22.34 15.17 -10.44
CA ASP A 112 23.15 16.21 -11.08
C ASP A 112 22.39 17.53 -11.22
N LYS A 113 21.06 17.47 -11.29
CA LYS A 113 20.16 18.61 -11.52
C LYS A 113 18.91 18.48 -10.66
N GLN A 114 18.28 19.61 -10.39
CA GLN A 114 16.99 19.65 -9.71
C GLN A 114 15.90 19.08 -10.63
N LEU A 115 15.02 18.26 -10.05
CA LEU A 115 13.88 17.66 -10.73
C LEU A 115 12.58 18.41 -10.42
N LYS A 116 11.62 18.36 -11.35
CA LYS A 116 10.28 18.92 -11.24
C LYS A 116 9.23 17.83 -11.41
N ALA A 117 8.12 17.97 -10.71
CA ALA A 117 6.97 17.08 -10.85
C ALA A 117 6.00 17.57 -11.94
N PRO A 118 5.35 16.64 -12.67
CA PRO A 118 4.17 16.98 -13.44
C PRO A 118 2.99 17.32 -12.50
N LYS A 119 1.95 17.96 -13.03
CA LYS A 119 0.72 18.25 -12.27
C LYS A 119 -0.04 16.97 -11.88
N GLU A 120 0.05 15.96 -12.73
CA GLU A 120 -0.65 14.68 -12.59
C GLU A 120 0.22 13.54 -13.11
N MET A 121 -0.09 12.32 -12.67
CA MET A 121 0.61 11.11 -13.10
C MET A 121 -0.35 9.94 -13.25
N VAL A 122 0.05 8.93 -14.04
CA VAL A 122 -0.67 7.66 -14.08
C VAL A 122 -0.47 6.93 -12.75
N ASN A 123 -1.56 6.51 -12.12
CA ASN A 123 -1.62 5.93 -10.78
C ASN A 123 -1.28 4.43 -10.76
N TYR A 124 -0.13 4.08 -11.37
CA TYR A 124 0.38 2.72 -11.39
C TYR A 124 0.51 2.14 -9.98
N PHE A 125 0.28 0.84 -9.86
CA PHE A 125 0.70 0.09 -8.68
C PHE A 125 2.22 -0.03 -8.70
N GLY A 126 2.87 0.38 -7.60
CA GLY A 126 4.34 0.35 -7.48
C GLY A 126 4.90 -1.06 -7.32
N GLU A 127 6.21 -1.23 -7.57
CA GLU A 127 6.91 -2.53 -7.54
C GLU A 127 6.75 -3.28 -6.21
N GLN A 128 6.67 -2.55 -5.09
CA GLN A 128 6.40 -3.10 -3.76
C GLN A 128 5.09 -3.90 -3.69
N ARG A 129 4.13 -3.67 -4.60
CA ARG A 129 2.88 -4.44 -4.70
C ARG A 129 3.11 -5.86 -5.19
N PHE A 130 4.06 -6.05 -6.09
CA PHE A 130 4.27 -7.30 -6.80
C PHE A 130 5.29 -8.20 -6.11
N SER A 131 6.23 -7.62 -5.35
CA SER A 131 7.42 -8.32 -4.86
C SER A 131 8.06 -9.13 -6.00
N GLU A 132 8.85 -10.16 -5.68
CA GLU A 132 9.42 -11.03 -6.72
C GLU A 132 8.35 -11.93 -7.37
N LYS A 133 7.40 -12.46 -6.58
CA LYS A 133 6.50 -13.53 -7.03
C LYS A 133 5.00 -13.32 -6.76
N ASN A 134 4.56 -12.24 -6.12
CA ASN A 134 3.16 -12.14 -5.66
C ASN A 134 2.16 -12.16 -6.82
N ALA A 135 2.48 -11.47 -7.92
CA ALA A 135 1.63 -11.45 -9.11
C ALA A 135 1.61 -12.82 -9.82
N LEU A 136 2.73 -13.54 -9.81
CA LEU A 136 2.81 -14.89 -10.36
C LEU A 136 1.92 -15.85 -9.56
N VAL A 137 2.06 -15.86 -8.23
CA VAL A 137 1.21 -16.66 -7.34
C VAL A 137 -0.26 -16.32 -7.54
N GLY A 138 -0.60 -15.03 -7.61
CA GLY A 138 -1.96 -14.57 -7.90
C GLY A 138 -2.53 -15.12 -9.21
N LYS A 139 -1.71 -15.14 -10.28
CA LYS A 139 -2.07 -15.75 -11.56
C LYS A 139 -2.36 -17.23 -11.41
N LEU A 140 -1.47 -17.98 -10.75
CA LEU A 140 -1.62 -19.42 -10.54
C LEU A 140 -2.90 -19.75 -9.75
N LEU A 141 -3.20 -18.98 -8.70
CA LEU A 141 -4.43 -19.10 -7.93
C LEU A 141 -5.69 -18.87 -8.78
N ILE A 142 -5.70 -17.83 -9.62
CA ILE A 142 -6.80 -17.55 -10.55
C ILE A 142 -6.95 -18.66 -11.59
N GLN A 143 -5.85 -19.23 -12.06
CA GLN A 143 -5.84 -20.37 -12.99
C GLN A 143 -6.11 -21.73 -12.31
N LYS A 144 -6.32 -21.76 -10.97
CA LYS A 144 -6.49 -22.98 -10.16
C LYS A 144 -5.32 -23.97 -10.27
N LYS A 145 -4.14 -23.44 -10.61
CA LYS A 145 -2.86 -24.16 -10.60
C LYS A 145 -2.31 -24.20 -9.19
N PHE A 146 -3.04 -24.86 -8.28
CA PHE A 146 -2.76 -24.83 -6.85
C PHE A 146 -1.46 -25.55 -6.49
N LYS A 147 -1.11 -26.61 -7.24
CA LYS A 147 0.16 -27.32 -7.05
C LYS A 147 1.35 -26.39 -7.32
N GLU A 148 1.32 -25.68 -8.44
CA GLU A 148 2.34 -24.71 -8.81
C GLU A 148 2.36 -23.53 -7.83
N ALA A 149 1.19 -23.05 -7.39
CA ALA A 149 1.12 -22.00 -6.37
C ALA A 149 1.77 -22.42 -5.05
N CYS A 150 1.51 -23.64 -4.56
CA CYS A 150 2.19 -24.19 -3.38
C CYS A 150 3.70 -24.30 -3.60
N SER A 151 4.14 -24.73 -4.78
CA SER A 151 5.56 -24.83 -5.11
C SER A 151 6.26 -23.46 -5.10
N GLU A 152 5.65 -22.42 -5.68
CA GLU A 152 6.21 -21.06 -5.69
C GLU A 152 6.30 -20.46 -4.27
N LEU A 153 5.43 -20.91 -3.36
CA LEU A 153 5.36 -20.49 -1.97
C LEU A 153 6.14 -21.42 -1.02
N ASN A 154 6.75 -22.49 -1.53
CA ASN A 154 7.43 -23.53 -0.75
C ASN A 154 6.55 -24.08 0.40
N LEU A 155 5.28 -24.38 0.11
CA LEU A 155 4.37 -24.95 1.11
C LEU A 155 4.50 -26.47 1.17
N ASP A 156 4.49 -26.99 2.40
CA ASP A 156 4.35 -28.43 2.63
C ASP A 156 2.93 -28.88 2.24
N VAL A 157 2.85 -29.94 1.43
CA VAL A 157 1.59 -30.50 0.96
C VAL A 157 1.48 -31.95 1.39
N GLU A 158 0.64 -32.19 2.39
CA GLU A 158 0.29 -33.53 2.84
C GLU A 158 -0.85 -34.08 1.97
N ASN A 159 -0.75 -35.37 1.60
CA ASN A 159 -1.82 -36.09 0.89
C ASN A 159 -2.33 -35.42 -0.41
N ASN A 160 -1.49 -34.63 -1.08
CA ASN A 160 -1.86 -33.83 -2.25
C ASN A 160 -3.02 -32.83 -2.01
N ASP A 161 -3.28 -32.43 -0.77
CA ASP A 161 -4.31 -31.42 -0.45
C ASP A 161 -3.75 -29.99 -0.53
N TYR A 162 -3.58 -29.51 -1.76
CA TYR A 162 -3.05 -28.16 -2.04
C TYR A 162 -3.93 -27.05 -1.48
N VAL A 163 -5.26 -27.26 -1.44
CA VAL A 163 -6.20 -26.23 -0.97
C VAL A 163 -6.05 -26.02 0.53
N LYS A 164 -5.91 -27.11 1.30
CA LYS A 164 -5.63 -27.04 2.74
C LYS A 164 -4.30 -26.35 3.00
N SER A 165 -3.23 -26.70 2.29
CA SER A 165 -1.93 -26.04 2.43
C SER A 165 -2.01 -24.53 2.14
N LEU A 166 -2.68 -24.12 1.07
CA LEU A 166 -2.89 -22.70 0.77
C LEU A 166 -3.70 -21.99 1.87
N ARG A 167 -4.76 -22.62 2.39
CA ARG A 167 -5.57 -22.06 3.47
C ARG A 167 -4.79 -21.84 4.76
N SER A 168 -3.70 -22.58 4.99
CA SER A 168 -2.85 -22.43 6.18
C SER A 168 -2.16 -21.06 6.27
N LEU A 169 -1.89 -20.39 5.14
CA LEU A 169 -1.39 -19.02 5.07
C LEU A 169 -2.42 -17.99 5.58
N GLY A 170 -3.70 -18.34 5.51
CA GLY A 170 -4.80 -17.48 5.86
C GLY A 170 -5.32 -16.64 4.69
N LEU A 171 -6.63 -16.36 4.75
CA LEU A 171 -7.38 -15.77 3.64
C LEU A 171 -6.94 -14.36 3.23
N LYS A 172 -6.35 -13.59 4.16
CA LYS A 172 -5.86 -12.23 3.89
C LYS A 172 -4.63 -12.25 2.98
N GLU A 173 -3.73 -13.19 3.20
CA GLU A 173 -2.52 -13.36 2.40
C GLU A 173 -2.86 -13.92 1.02
N LEU A 174 -3.75 -14.93 0.95
CA LEU A 174 -4.21 -15.44 -0.34
C LEU A 174 -4.89 -14.36 -1.20
N ARG A 175 -5.77 -13.55 -0.62
CA ARG A 175 -6.37 -12.40 -1.34
C ARG A 175 -5.32 -11.39 -1.79
N PHE A 176 -4.26 -11.20 -1.02
CA PHE A 176 -3.19 -10.28 -1.39
C PHE A 176 -2.51 -10.71 -2.70
N TYR A 177 -2.27 -12.01 -2.91
CA TYR A 177 -1.74 -12.52 -4.20
C TYR A 177 -2.70 -12.25 -5.36
N ILE A 178 -4.00 -12.54 -5.20
CA ILE A 178 -5.02 -12.24 -6.22
C ILE A 178 -4.98 -10.76 -6.59
N HIS A 179 -4.95 -9.88 -5.59
CA HIS A 179 -4.92 -8.45 -5.83
C HIS A 179 -3.59 -7.95 -6.41
N ALA A 180 -2.47 -8.62 -6.14
CA ALA A 180 -1.19 -8.31 -6.78
C ALA A 180 -1.24 -8.62 -8.29
N TYR A 181 -1.84 -9.74 -8.68
CA TYR A 181 -2.04 -10.04 -10.10
C TYR A 181 -3.04 -9.10 -10.76
N GLN A 182 -4.16 -8.78 -10.10
CA GLN A 182 -5.09 -7.77 -10.60
C GLN A 182 -4.43 -6.40 -10.80
N SER A 183 -3.56 -5.99 -9.87
CA SER A 183 -2.76 -4.77 -9.99
C SER A 183 -1.83 -4.80 -11.21
N LEU A 184 -1.28 -5.97 -11.57
CA LEU A 184 -0.42 -6.13 -12.75
C LEU A 184 -1.23 -5.97 -14.04
N LEU A 185 -2.38 -6.62 -14.13
CA LEU A 185 -3.31 -6.46 -15.25
C LEU A 185 -3.79 -5.01 -15.38
N TRP A 186 -4.07 -4.36 -14.25
CA TRP A 186 -4.47 -2.96 -14.22
C TRP A 186 -3.38 -2.05 -14.75
N ASN A 187 -2.10 -2.26 -14.39
CA ASN A 187 -0.99 -1.47 -14.95
C ASN A 187 -0.94 -1.59 -16.48
N LYS A 188 -1.06 -2.81 -17.03
CA LYS A 188 -1.09 -3.06 -18.49
C LYS A 188 -2.30 -2.37 -19.16
N LEU A 189 -3.46 -2.34 -18.50
CA LEU A 189 -4.64 -1.62 -18.99
C LEU A 189 -4.45 -0.11 -18.96
N ALA A 190 -3.96 0.42 -17.84
CA ALA A 190 -3.80 1.85 -17.62
C ALA A 190 -2.82 2.50 -18.61
N GLU A 191 -1.80 1.75 -19.02
CA GLU A 191 -0.84 2.17 -20.03
C GLU A 191 -1.51 2.47 -21.38
N LYS A 192 -2.45 1.62 -21.81
CA LYS A 192 -3.12 1.71 -23.11
C LYS A 192 -4.43 2.51 -23.08
N SER A 193 -5.03 2.65 -21.91
CA SER A 193 -6.32 3.30 -21.73
C SER A 193 -6.19 4.83 -21.75
N LYS A 194 -7.20 5.51 -22.31
CA LYS A 194 -7.40 6.96 -22.17
C LYS A 194 -8.47 7.32 -21.12
N LYS A 195 -9.14 6.31 -20.55
CA LYS A 195 -10.23 6.52 -19.59
C LYS A 195 -9.71 7.02 -18.24
N LYS A 196 -10.47 7.90 -17.58
CA LYS A 196 -10.15 8.37 -16.22
C LYS A 196 -10.28 7.26 -15.18
N LEU A 197 -11.26 6.38 -15.34
CA LEU A 197 -11.45 5.18 -14.53
C LEU A 197 -11.08 3.96 -15.37
N VAL A 198 -10.25 3.08 -14.79
CA VAL A 198 -9.81 1.83 -15.41
C VAL A 198 -10.19 0.69 -14.46
N PRO A 199 -10.79 -0.40 -14.95
CA PRO A 199 -11.24 -1.49 -14.10
C PRO A 199 -10.05 -2.29 -13.57
N ILE A 200 -10.11 -2.60 -12.27
CA ILE A 200 -9.41 -3.74 -11.68
C ILE A 200 -10.25 -4.97 -12.03
N ILE A 201 -9.73 -5.80 -12.94
CA ILE A 201 -10.52 -6.89 -13.53
C ILE A 201 -10.87 -7.95 -12.48
N GLY A 202 -12.14 -8.31 -12.43
CA GLY A 202 -12.70 -9.45 -11.70
C GLY A 202 -13.92 -10.03 -12.41
N PHE A 203 -14.65 -10.93 -11.76
CA PHE A 203 -15.70 -11.69 -12.44
C PHE A 203 -16.95 -10.87 -12.79
N LEU A 204 -17.19 -9.74 -12.11
CA LEU A 204 -18.29 -8.80 -12.41
C LEU A 204 -17.85 -7.58 -13.22
N THR A 205 -16.60 -7.51 -13.67
CA THR A 205 -16.15 -6.37 -14.47
C THR A 205 -16.92 -6.30 -15.79
N GLU A 206 -17.41 -5.12 -16.16
CA GLU A 206 -18.18 -4.87 -17.39
C GLU A 206 -17.31 -4.27 -18.51
N GLY A 207 -17.77 -4.33 -19.76
CA GLY A 207 -17.03 -3.83 -20.94
C GLY A 207 -16.13 -4.86 -21.62
N LYS A 208 -15.32 -4.42 -22.59
CA LYS A 208 -14.44 -5.28 -23.42
C LYS A 208 -13.01 -4.76 -23.62
N ASP A 209 -12.67 -3.61 -23.02
CA ASP A 209 -11.36 -2.96 -23.21
C ASP A 209 -10.18 -3.78 -22.68
N TYR A 210 -10.46 -4.86 -21.95
CA TYR A 210 -9.49 -5.77 -21.35
C TYR A 210 -9.43 -7.14 -22.00
N ASP A 211 -10.27 -7.44 -22.99
CA ASP A 211 -10.36 -8.77 -23.60
C ASP A 211 -9.01 -9.20 -24.20
N ASN A 212 -8.28 -8.27 -24.84
CA ASN A 212 -6.95 -8.54 -25.37
C ASN A 212 -5.93 -8.88 -24.28
N ILE A 213 -6.02 -8.24 -23.11
CA ILE A 213 -5.11 -8.52 -21.99
C ILE A 213 -5.44 -9.89 -21.38
N LEU A 214 -6.72 -10.19 -21.19
CA LEU A 214 -7.15 -11.51 -20.69
C LEU A 214 -6.74 -12.64 -21.65
N LYS A 215 -6.93 -12.43 -22.97
CA LYS A 215 -6.51 -13.37 -24.02
C LYS A 215 -5.00 -13.62 -23.98
N ASN A 216 -4.20 -12.55 -23.93
CA ASN A 216 -2.73 -12.66 -23.87
C ASN A 216 -2.25 -13.35 -22.59
N GLU A 217 -2.99 -13.20 -21.49
CA GLU A 217 -2.67 -13.83 -20.22
C GLU A 217 -3.17 -15.28 -20.10
N GLY A 218 -4.01 -15.73 -21.05
CA GLY A 218 -4.61 -17.06 -21.06
C GLY A 218 -5.63 -17.26 -19.93
N ILE A 219 -6.44 -16.23 -19.65
CA ILE A 219 -7.47 -16.24 -18.60
C ILE A 219 -8.78 -15.60 -19.08
N THR A 220 -9.83 -15.79 -18.30
CA THR A 220 -11.17 -15.21 -18.51
C THR A 220 -11.68 -14.56 -17.22
N LYS A 221 -12.76 -13.77 -17.30
CA LYS A 221 -13.40 -13.21 -16.09
C LYS A 221 -13.90 -14.28 -15.12
N LYS A 222 -14.37 -15.42 -15.63
CA LYS A 222 -14.82 -16.54 -14.79
C LYS A 222 -13.69 -17.11 -13.93
N ASP A 223 -12.43 -16.90 -14.34
CA ASP A 223 -11.30 -17.39 -13.57
C ASP A 223 -11.11 -16.66 -12.24
N PHE A 224 -11.65 -15.44 -12.09
CA PHE A 224 -11.67 -14.75 -10.81
C PHE A 224 -12.68 -15.33 -9.81
N ILE A 225 -13.43 -16.36 -10.18
CA ILE A 225 -14.23 -17.19 -9.28
C ILE A 225 -13.42 -18.43 -8.91
N VAL A 226 -13.00 -18.53 -7.65
CA VAL A 226 -12.19 -19.64 -7.13
C VAL A 226 -13.06 -20.51 -6.22
N ARG A 227 -13.83 -21.45 -6.80
CA ARG A 227 -14.84 -22.23 -6.04
C ARG A 227 -14.27 -23.08 -4.90
N SER A 228 -13.02 -23.53 -5.00
CA SER A 228 -12.34 -24.29 -3.93
C SER A 228 -11.97 -23.40 -2.73
N ILE A 229 -11.79 -22.10 -2.94
CA ILE A 229 -11.54 -21.09 -1.92
C ILE A 229 -12.41 -19.86 -2.23
N PRO A 230 -13.74 -19.93 -2.05
CA PRO A 230 -14.65 -18.87 -2.49
C PRO A 230 -14.27 -17.49 -1.97
N GLU A 231 -13.67 -17.42 -0.78
CA GLU A 231 -13.27 -16.21 -0.06
C GLU A 231 -12.16 -15.41 -0.77
N ILE A 232 -11.47 -15.99 -1.76
CA ILE A 232 -10.46 -15.31 -2.56
C ILE A 232 -10.96 -14.96 -3.97
N SER A 233 -12.22 -15.27 -4.28
CA SER A 233 -12.86 -14.79 -5.51
C SER A 233 -12.91 -13.27 -5.51
N SER A 234 -12.81 -12.65 -6.69
CA SER A 234 -12.79 -11.19 -6.80
C SER A 234 -13.74 -10.67 -7.87
N GLU A 235 -14.69 -9.85 -7.44
CA GLU A 235 -15.68 -9.19 -8.29
C GLU A 235 -15.06 -8.16 -9.24
N GLY A 236 -13.91 -7.61 -8.85
CA GLY A 236 -13.26 -6.49 -9.51
C GLY A 236 -13.57 -5.19 -8.78
N ALA A 237 -13.06 -4.08 -9.31
CA ALA A 237 -13.28 -2.74 -8.81
C ALA A 237 -12.96 -1.71 -9.89
N GLU A 238 -13.12 -0.43 -9.58
CA GLU A 238 -12.61 0.66 -10.40
C GLU A 238 -11.47 1.39 -9.70
N ARG A 239 -10.55 1.94 -10.50
CA ARG A 239 -9.45 2.76 -10.00
C ARG A 239 -9.18 3.92 -10.95
N GLN A 240 -8.92 5.08 -10.36
CA GLN A 240 -8.50 6.26 -11.10
C GLN A 240 -7.17 6.00 -11.80
N ARG A 241 -7.16 6.15 -13.13
CA ARG A 241 -5.98 6.02 -13.96
C ARG A 241 -4.98 7.14 -13.70
N VAL A 242 -5.45 8.37 -13.54
CA VAL A 242 -4.62 9.56 -13.34
C VAL A 242 -4.99 10.22 -12.03
N ILE A 243 -3.99 10.65 -11.28
CA ILE A 243 -4.17 11.38 -10.02
C ILE A 243 -3.35 12.67 -10.03
N PRO A 244 -3.83 13.74 -9.37
CA PRO A 244 -3.04 14.93 -9.15
C PRO A 244 -1.94 14.68 -8.11
N ILE A 245 -0.79 15.33 -8.29
CA ILE A 245 0.24 15.46 -7.26
C ILE A 245 -0.03 16.79 -6.56
N LYS A 246 -0.59 16.74 -5.36
CA LYS A 246 -1.01 17.94 -4.64
C LYS A 246 0.18 18.59 -3.93
N ASN A 247 0.22 19.91 -3.91
CA ASN A 247 1.17 20.71 -3.12
C ASN A 247 2.64 20.35 -3.33
N PHE A 248 3.04 19.97 -4.55
CA PHE A 248 4.44 19.65 -4.83
C PHE A 248 5.35 20.88 -4.64
N LYS A 249 6.39 20.74 -3.83
CA LYS A 249 7.39 21.77 -3.55
C LYS A 249 8.77 21.16 -3.51
N THR A 250 9.77 21.87 -4.04
CA THR A 250 11.17 21.62 -3.67
C THR A 250 11.45 22.43 -2.42
N LEU A 251 11.81 21.76 -1.33
CA LEU A 251 12.18 22.39 -0.07
C LEU A 251 13.67 22.79 -0.10
N GLU A 252 14.50 21.92 -0.68
CA GLU A 252 15.96 22.12 -0.72
C GLU A 252 16.56 21.43 -1.95
N PHE A 253 17.63 22.02 -2.49
CA PHE A 253 18.51 21.40 -3.49
C PHE A 253 19.95 21.78 -3.19
N THR A 254 20.69 20.86 -2.56
CA THR A 254 22.01 21.11 -1.95
C THR A 254 22.95 19.94 -2.19
N ASP A 255 24.20 20.05 -1.74
CA ASP A 255 25.17 18.95 -1.82
C ASP A 255 24.67 17.70 -1.08
N ASP A 256 24.91 16.53 -1.68
CA ASP A 256 24.55 15.24 -1.11
C ASP A 256 25.68 14.73 -0.21
N GLU A 257 25.46 14.78 1.10
CA GLU A 257 26.43 14.31 2.08
C GLU A 257 26.73 12.82 2.00
N LEU A 258 25.90 12.04 1.29
CA LEU A 258 26.08 10.59 1.13
C LEU A 258 26.62 10.19 -0.25
N ASN A 259 26.70 11.11 -1.21
CA ASN A 259 27.14 10.81 -2.58
C ASN A 259 28.06 11.94 -3.07
N GLU A 260 29.37 11.64 -3.12
CA GLU A 260 30.41 12.60 -3.47
C GLU A 260 30.16 13.25 -4.84
N SER A 261 30.33 14.57 -4.91
CA SER A 261 30.11 15.39 -6.13
C SER A 261 28.68 15.33 -6.69
N LYS A 262 27.70 14.85 -5.92
CA LYS A 262 26.28 14.85 -6.29
C LYS A 262 25.48 15.81 -5.42
N LYS A 263 24.28 16.15 -5.90
CA LYS A 263 23.28 16.92 -5.18
C LYS A 263 22.18 16.01 -4.65
N LYS A 264 21.54 16.44 -3.57
CA LYS A 264 20.27 15.91 -3.10
C LYS A 264 19.17 16.95 -3.30
N GLN A 265 17.95 16.48 -3.46
CA GLN A 265 16.76 17.30 -3.53
C GLN A 265 15.75 16.83 -2.49
N ILE A 266 15.31 17.73 -1.61
CA ILE A 266 14.23 17.45 -0.66
C ILE A 266 12.94 17.98 -1.27
N VAL A 267 11.96 17.10 -1.46
CA VAL A 267 10.64 17.44 -2.03
C VAL A 267 9.53 17.14 -1.04
N SER A 268 8.47 17.94 -1.08
CA SER A 268 7.22 17.69 -0.35
C SER A 268 6.05 17.62 -1.31
N PHE A 269 5.13 16.68 -1.11
CA PHE A 269 3.88 16.56 -1.87
C PHE A 269 2.86 15.67 -1.18
N MET A 270 1.59 15.75 -1.59
CA MET A 270 0.51 14.87 -1.12
C MET A 270 -0.10 14.08 -2.28
N ILE A 271 -0.36 12.80 -2.04
CA ILE A 271 -1.12 11.93 -2.96
C ILE A 271 -2.23 11.21 -2.21
N SER A 272 -3.31 10.88 -2.92
CA SER A 272 -4.47 10.18 -2.37
C SER A 272 -4.15 8.75 -1.94
N LYS A 273 -4.98 8.19 -1.05
CA LYS A 273 -4.87 6.79 -0.61
C LYS A 273 -4.85 5.82 -1.79
N GLY A 274 -4.12 4.72 -1.62
CA GLY A 274 -3.96 3.71 -2.66
C GLY A 274 -3.01 4.10 -3.80
N SER A 275 -2.34 5.26 -3.70
CA SER A 275 -1.31 5.74 -4.63
C SER A 275 0.08 5.59 -4.02
N TYR A 276 1.12 5.59 -4.87
CA TYR A 276 2.49 5.24 -4.47
C TYR A 276 3.45 6.40 -4.71
N ALA A 277 4.17 6.84 -3.67
CA ALA A 277 5.16 7.91 -3.79
C ALA A 277 6.32 7.55 -4.73
N THR A 278 6.68 6.26 -4.83
CA THR A 278 7.70 5.78 -5.78
C THR A 278 7.31 6.07 -7.23
N ILE A 279 6.01 6.10 -7.56
CA ILE A 279 5.53 6.46 -8.90
C ILE A 279 5.67 7.96 -9.14
N VAL A 280 5.46 8.81 -8.13
CA VAL A 280 5.74 10.25 -8.22
C VAL A 280 7.20 10.47 -8.57
N ILE A 281 8.11 9.83 -7.81
CA ILE A 281 9.56 9.97 -7.98
C ILE A 281 10.00 9.53 -9.38
N LYS A 282 9.48 8.41 -9.88
CA LYS A 282 9.75 7.93 -11.25
C LYS A 282 9.26 8.87 -12.35
N ASN A 283 8.29 9.74 -12.06
CA ASN A 283 7.72 10.69 -13.01
C ASN A 283 8.35 12.09 -12.91
N LEU A 284 9.30 12.31 -11.99
CA LEU A 284 10.04 13.57 -11.93
C LEU A 284 10.94 13.71 -13.16
N LYS A 285 11.07 14.94 -13.66
CA LYS A 285 11.86 15.27 -14.84
C LYS A 285 12.77 16.46 -14.57
N ASN A 286 13.88 16.55 -15.30
CA ASN A 286 14.73 17.75 -15.32
C ASN A 286 13.97 18.97 -15.87
#